data_AF-A0A7S1YEX1-F1
#
_entry.id   AF-A0A7S1YEX1-F1
#
_cell.length_a   1.000
_cell.length_b   1.000
_cell.length_c   1.000
_cell.angle_alpha   90.00
_cell.angle_beta   90.00
_cell.angle_gamma   90.00
#
_symmetry.space_group_name_H-M   'P 1'
#
loop_
_entity.id
_entity.type
_entity.pdbx_description
1 polymer ?
#
loop_
_entity_poly.entity_id
_entity_poly.type
_entity_poly.pdbx_seq_one_letter_code
_entity_poly.pdbx_strand_id
1 'polypeptide(L)'
;ILAMEAEKALDGDKKDKKKDDTEKDGWTEHQEPLLLQVLAEELGVPIPSIADFELNLFDIQKANLGGAYSEFIHSARLDNLASCFLAVQALIEHVEEGKLDDDGEISMIAMFDHEEVGSGSAVGAGSPIMSEAVERISEALNDDPSIKTGAFQATVANSFVLSVDQAHAIHPNYSNKHEKQHSPKMNQGMVIKRNSNQRYATNGITGFIVREIARRAGLPPVQEFVVRQDCGCGSTIGPIISKATGMRAIDMGCPQLSMHSIRETMGVCDLQNGLDLFKAF
;
A
#
# COMPACT_ATOMS: atom_id res chain seq x y z
N ILE A 1 1.15 6.13 -29.30
CA ILE A 1 2.28 6.49 -30.19
C ILE A 1 2.65 5.23 -30.96
N LEU A 2 2.29 5.17 -32.24
CA LEU A 2 2.61 4.01 -33.10
C LEU A 2 4.13 3.96 -33.30
N ALA A 3 4.71 2.77 -33.48
CA ALA A 3 6.15 2.58 -33.73
C ALA A 3 6.70 3.46 -34.88
N MET A 4 5.85 3.87 -35.82
CA MET A 4 6.19 4.76 -36.93
C MET A 4 6.42 6.23 -36.53
N GLU A 5 5.86 6.70 -35.40
CA GLU A 5 6.14 8.05 -34.87
C GLU A 5 7.46 8.10 -34.11
N ALA A 6 7.85 6.99 -33.47
CA ALA A 6 9.15 6.87 -32.82
C ALA A 6 10.31 6.92 -33.84
N GLU A 7 10.16 6.31 -35.01
CA GLU A 7 11.17 6.41 -36.09
C GLU A 7 11.34 7.84 -36.61
N LYS A 8 10.25 8.59 -36.80
CA LYS A 8 10.34 9.99 -37.24
C LYS A 8 11.03 10.90 -36.21
N ALA A 9 10.86 10.60 -34.93
CA ALA A 9 11.54 11.32 -33.86
C ALA A 9 13.02 10.94 -33.73
N LEU A 10 13.36 9.66 -33.96
CA LEU A 10 14.74 9.17 -33.96
C LEU A 10 15.57 9.67 -35.17
N ASP A 11 14.94 9.87 -36.32
CA ASP A 11 15.62 10.29 -37.56
C ASP A 11 15.91 11.80 -37.66
N GLY A 12 15.50 12.60 -36.67
CA GLY A 12 15.89 14.00 -36.50
C GLY A 12 15.61 14.88 -37.72
N ASP A 13 14.49 15.61 -37.72
CA ASP A 13 14.25 16.68 -38.68
C ASP A 13 15.37 17.73 -38.54
N LYS A 14 16.40 17.63 -39.40
CA LYS A 14 17.49 18.59 -39.56
C LYS A 14 16.93 19.86 -40.19
N LYS A 15 16.14 20.61 -39.44
CA LYS A 15 15.76 21.98 -39.79
C LYS A 15 16.33 22.94 -38.76
N ASP A 16 17.30 23.72 -39.24
CA ASP A 16 17.86 24.95 -38.70
C ASP A 16 17.55 25.27 -37.24
N LYS A 17 18.47 24.84 -36.37
CA LYS A 17 18.58 25.37 -35.00
C LYS A 17 18.91 26.86 -35.07
N LYS A 18 17.90 27.73 -35.05
CA LYS A 18 18.06 29.07 -34.48
C LYS A 18 18.48 28.88 -33.02
N LYS A 19 19.68 29.34 -32.68
CA LYS A 19 20.13 29.44 -31.29
C LYS A 19 19.22 30.45 -30.59
N ASP A 20 18.30 29.92 -29.79
CA ASP A 20 17.65 30.70 -28.75
C ASP A 20 18.59 30.67 -27.54
N ASP A 21 19.16 31.83 -27.20
CA ASP A 21 20.09 32.05 -26.08
C ASP A 21 19.34 32.10 -24.74
N THR A 22 18.41 31.16 -24.52
CA THR A 22 17.89 30.88 -23.18
C THR A 22 18.87 29.93 -22.51
N GLU A 23 19.42 30.32 -21.35
CA GLU A 23 20.28 29.50 -20.48
C GLU A 23 19.82 28.04 -20.52
N LYS A 24 20.55 27.21 -21.26
CA LYS A 24 20.28 25.78 -21.28
C LYS A 24 20.76 25.24 -19.96
N ASP A 25 19.81 24.89 -19.10
CA ASP A 25 20.13 24.09 -17.94
C ASP A 25 20.71 22.75 -18.44
N GLY A 26 21.97 22.49 -18.06
CA GLY A 26 22.78 21.41 -18.61
C GLY A 26 22.21 20.02 -18.31
N TRP A 27 21.31 19.89 -17.34
CA TRP A 27 20.71 18.59 -17.00
C TRP A 27 19.89 18.01 -18.16
N THR A 28 19.27 18.87 -18.99
CA THR A 28 18.49 18.44 -20.17
C THR A 28 19.35 17.83 -21.27
N GLU A 29 20.66 18.08 -21.30
CA GLU A 29 21.58 17.51 -22.29
C GLU A 29 21.74 16.00 -22.16
N HIS A 30 21.45 15.45 -20.98
CA HIS A 30 21.54 14.01 -20.69
C HIS A 30 20.19 13.29 -20.82
N GLN A 31 19.13 13.98 -21.25
CA GLN A 31 17.80 13.41 -21.39
C GLN A 31 17.50 13.07 -22.84
N GLU A 32 16.64 12.06 -23.05
CA GLU A 32 16.17 11.67 -24.38
C GLU A 32 15.32 12.81 -24.98
N PRO A 33 15.71 13.41 -26.12
CA PRO A 33 15.01 14.57 -26.67
C PRO A 33 13.53 14.30 -26.99
N LEU A 34 13.21 13.09 -27.46
CA LEU A 34 11.83 12.71 -27.72
C LEU A 34 10.99 12.67 -26.43
N LEU A 35 11.55 12.19 -25.32
CA LEU A 35 10.85 12.17 -24.03
C LEU A 35 10.54 13.59 -23.58
N LEU A 36 11.53 14.51 -23.62
CA LEU A 36 11.32 15.91 -23.27
C LEU A 36 10.24 16.57 -24.14
N GLN A 37 10.21 16.26 -25.44
CA GLN A 37 9.18 16.76 -26.33
C GLN A 37 7.78 16.24 -25.95
N VAL A 38 7.64 14.93 -25.72
CA VAL A 38 6.36 14.32 -25.30
C VAL A 38 5.86 14.94 -23.99
N LEU A 39 6.74 15.15 -23.02
CA LEU A 39 6.38 15.78 -21.75
C LEU A 39 5.98 17.25 -21.93
N ALA A 40 6.73 18.00 -22.73
CA ALA A 40 6.44 19.40 -23.04
C ALA A 40 5.07 19.57 -23.73
N GLU A 41 4.78 18.70 -24.69
CA GLU A 41 3.49 18.66 -25.41
C GLU A 41 2.34 18.30 -24.46
N GLU A 42 2.50 17.28 -23.62
CA GLU A 42 1.48 16.87 -22.63
C GLU A 42 1.21 17.95 -21.58
N LEU A 43 2.25 18.62 -21.09
CA LEU A 43 2.15 19.69 -20.09
C LEU A 43 1.75 21.05 -20.69
N GLY A 44 1.85 21.23 -22.01
CA GLY A 44 1.61 22.50 -22.68
C GLY A 44 2.65 23.59 -22.35
N VAL A 45 3.88 23.21 -22.02
CA VAL A 45 4.98 24.11 -21.65
C VAL A 45 6.15 23.95 -22.62
N PRO A 46 7.01 24.98 -22.82
CA PRO A 46 8.21 24.79 -23.62
C PRO A 46 9.22 23.92 -22.86
N ILE A 47 10.05 23.15 -23.58
CA ILE A 47 11.05 22.23 -23.00
C ILE A 47 11.92 22.91 -21.90
N PRO A 48 12.41 24.15 -22.07
CA PRO A 48 13.20 24.83 -21.03
C PRO A 48 12.44 25.09 -19.71
N SER A 49 11.12 24.91 -19.66
CA SER A 49 10.32 25.03 -18.43
C SER A 49 10.24 23.73 -17.63
N ILE A 50 10.66 22.59 -18.20
CA ILE A 50 10.76 21.35 -17.47
C ILE A 50 12.01 21.44 -16.59
N ALA A 51 11.85 21.31 -15.28
CA ALA A 51 12.94 21.45 -14.31
C ALA A 51 13.56 20.10 -13.91
N ASP A 52 12.73 19.06 -13.75
CA ASP A 52 13.12 17.67 -13.50
C ASP A 52 11.88 16.77 -13.66
N PHE A 53 12.04 15.45 -13.66
CA PHE A 53 10.91 14.51 -13.60
C PHE A 53 11.26 13.18 -12.93
N GLU A 54 10.28 12.61 -12.24
CA GLU A 54 10.28 11.21 -11.78
C GLU A 54 9.12 10.48 -12.45
N LEU A 55 9.44 9.59 -13.39
CA LEU A 55 8.45 8.91 -14.23
C LEU A 55 8.50 7.40 -14.01
N ASN A 56 7.32 6.79 -13.90
CA ASN A 56 7.16 5.35 -13.80
C ASN A 56 6.52 4.80 -15.07
N LEU A 57 7.10 3.74 -15.63
CA LEU A 57 6.46 2.96 -16.69
C LEU A 57 5.40 2.05 -16.07
N PHE A 58 4.22 1.99 -16.70
CA PHE A 58 3.16 1.13 -16.22
C PHE A 58 2.28 0.56 -17.32
N ASP A 59 1.62 -0.56 -17.01
CA ASP A 59 0.62 -1.17 -17.88
C ASP A 59 -0.65 -0.30 -17.97
N ILE A 60 -1.00 0.08 -19.19
CA ILE A 60 -2.20 0.88 -19.50
C ILE A 60 -3.46 0.01 -19.65
N GLN A 61 -3.32 -1.33 -19.66
CA GLN A 61 -4.46 -2.23 -19.70
C GLN A 61 -5.27 -2.12 -18.40
N LYS A 62 -6.47 -1.54 -18.50
CA LYS A 62 -7.41 -1.36 -17.39
C LYS A 62 -7.65 -2.66 -16.60
N ALA A 63 -7.92 -2.50 -15.31
CA ALA A 63 -8.39 -3.59 -14.47
C ALA A 63 -9.66 -4.22 -15.07
N ASN A 64 -9.80 -5.54 -14.93
CA ASN A 64 -11.00 -6.24 -15.39
C ASN A 64 -11.35 -7.41 -14.47
N LEU A 65 -12.62 -7.80 -14.52
CA LEU A 65 -13.09 -9.03 -13.92
C LEU A 65 -12.75 -10.21 -14.83
N GLY A 66 -12.33 -11.32 -14.23
CA GLY A 66 -12.02 -12.56 -14.91
C GLY A 66 -12.54 -13.79 -14.16
N GLY A 67 -12.29 -14.97 -14.73
CA GLY A 67 -12.93 -16.22 -14.31
C GLY A 67 -14.28 -16.44 -14.99
N ALA A 68 -14.76 -17.68 -15.01
CA ALA A 68 -16.02 -18.05 -15.67
C ALA A 68 -17.22 -17.37 -15.01
N TYR A 69 -17.09 -17.01 -13.72
CA TYR A 69 -18.12 -16.35 -12.93
C TYR A 69 -17.79 -14.91 -12.56
N SER A 70 -16.80 -14.29 -13.23
CA SER A 70 -16.30 -12.97 -12.85
C SER A 70 -15.85 -12.91 -11.38
N GLU A 71 -15.23 -13.98 -10.90
CA GLU A 71 -14.86 -14.21 -9.49
C GLU A 71 -13.46 -13.68 -9.13
N PHE A 72 -12.73 -13.16 -10.10
CA PHE A 72 -11.38 -12.62 -9.93
C PHE A 72 -11.28 -11.19 -10.46
N ILE A 73 -10.39 -10.41 -9.85
CA ILE A 73 -9.95 -9.10 -10.32
C ILE A 73 -8.53 -9.25 -10.87
N HIS A 74 -8.33 -8.85 -12.12
CA HIS A 74 -7.01 -8.75 -12.74
C HIS A 74 -6.62 -7.28 -12.91
N SER A 75 -5.57 -6.84 -12.23
CA SER A 75 -5.10 -5.45 -12.27
C SER A 75 -3.59 -5.35 -12.11
N ALA A 76 -3.01 -4.27 -12.60
CA ALA A 76 -1.69 -3.84 -12.16
C ALA A 76 -1.79 -3.24 -10.74
N ARG A 77 -0.71 -3.40 -9.95
CA ARG A 77 -0.51 -2.72 -8.65
C ARG A 77 -1.59 -3.00 -7.61
N LEU A 78 -2.15 -4.22 -7.59
CA LEU A 78 -2.95 -4.66 -6.45
C LEU A 78 -2.11 -4.61 -5.17
N ASP A 79 -0.82 -4.95 -5.29
CA ASP A 79 0.18 -4.69 -4.27
C ASP A 79 0.65 -3.23 -4.29
N ASN A 80 0.39 -2.41 -3.28
CA ASN A 80 -0.59 -2.58 -2.20
C ASN A 80 -1.79 -1.61 -2.35
N LEU A 81 -2.03 -1.09 -3.56
CA LEU A 81 -3.08 -0.08 -3.78
C LEU A 81 -4.48 -0.60 -3.48
N ALA A 82 -4.72 -1.92 -3.56
CA ALA A 82 -6.02 -2.46 -3.19
C ALA A 82 -6.30 -2.26 -1.69
N SER A 83 -5.32 -2.51 -0.81
CA SER A 83 -5.48 -2.29 0.63
C SER A 83 -5.58 -0.80 0.96
N CYS A 84 -4.82 0.06 0.29
CA CYS A 84 -4.94 1.51 0.43
C CYS A 84 -6.34 2.00 0.04
N PHE A 85 -6.88 1.51 -1.08
CA PHE A 85 -8.25 1.81 -1.50
C PHE A 85 -9.26 1.39 -0.44
N LEU A 86 -9.15 0.16 0.08
CA LEU A 86 -10.05 -0.34 1.13
C LEU A 86 -9.98 0.49 2.41
N ALA A 87 -8.79 0.89 2.85
CA ALA A 87 -8.60 1.70 4.06
C ALA A 87 -9.25 3.09 3.92
N VAL A 88 -9.09 3.73 2.75
CA VAL A 88 -9.73 5.00 2.45
C VAL A 88 -11.26 4.86 2.43
N GLN A 89 -11.79 3.84 1.77
CA GLN A 89 -13.24 3.61 1.72
C GLN A 89 -13.82 3.34 3.10
N ALA A 90 -13.19 2.48 3.90
CA ALA A 90 -13.63 2.18 5.26
C ALA A 90 -13.67 3.44 6.13
N LEU A 91 -12.65 4.31 6.05
CA LEU A 91 -12.62 5.54 6.83
C LEU A 91 -13.69 6.54 6.37
N ILE A 92 -13.96 6.64 5.06
CA ILE A 92 -15.05 7.48 4.53
C ILE A 92 -16.40 6.97 5.07
N GLU A 93 -16.67 5.68 4.96
CA GLU A 93 -17.92 5.09 5.44
C GLU A 93 -18.06 5.22 6.97
N HIS A 94 -16.98 5.07 7.73
CA HIS A 94 -16.96 5.31 9.19
C HIS A 94 -17.41 6.73 9.54
N VAL A 95 -16.93 7.72 8.79
CA VAL A 95 -17.31 9.13 8.99
C VAL A 95 -18.76 9.40 8.60
N GLU A 96 -19.27 8.78 7.54
CA GLU A 96 -20.65 8.98 7.07
C GLU A 96 -21.70 8.30 7.96
N GLU A 97 -21.40 7.10 8.47
CA GLU A 97 -22.30 6.32 9.33
C GLU A 97 -22.17 6.71 10.82
N GLY A 98 -21.00 7.24 11.21
CA GLY A 98 -20.63 7.49 12.58
C GLY A 98 -21.24 8.75 13.20
N LYS A 99 -21.36 8.73 14.52
CA LYS A 99 -21.52 9.95 15.33
C LYS A 99 -20.14 10.33 15.87
N LEU A 100 -19.37 11.08 15.09
CA LEU A 100 -18.02 11.51 15.48
C LEU A 100 -17.99 12.20 16.86
N ASP A 101 -19.07 12.90 17.23
CA ASP A 101 -19.20 13.55 18.54
C ASP A 101 -19.25 12.56 19.72
N ASP A 102 -19.65 11.31 19.47
CA ASP A 102 -19.74 10.23 20.46
C ASP A 102 -18.53 9.27 20.37
N ASP A 103 -17.60 9.48 19.43
CA ASP A 103 -16.42 8.64 19.25
C ASP A 103 -15.30 9.08 20.21
N GLY A 104 -14.90 8.16 21.09
CA GLY A 104 -13.87 8.39 22.10
C GLY A 104 -12.46 8.05 21.63
N GLU A 105 -12.31 7.57 20.39
CA GLU A 105 -11.04 7.09 19.84
C GLU A 105 -10.62 7.89 18.60
N ILE A 106 -9.39 7.66 18.14
CA ILE A 106 -8.84 8.31 16.94
C ILE A 106 -8.61 7.24 15.89
N SER A 107 -9.48 7.21 14.88
CA SER A 107 -9.31 6.40 13.68
C SER A 107 -8.41 7.12 12.68
N MET A 108 -7.35 6.45 12.25
CA MET A 108 -6.39 7.02 11.30
C MET A 108 -5.93 6.00 10.25
N ILE A 109 -5.68 6.48 9.04
CA ILE A 109 -4.99 5.72 7.99
C ILE A 109 -3.64 6.39 7.68
N ALA A 110 -2.61 5.59 7.50
CA ALA A 110 -1.29 6.04 7.07
C ALA A 110 -0.86 5.23 5.85
N MET A 111 -0.60 5.91 4.73
CA MET A 111 -0.16 5.31 3.47
C MET A 111 1.28 5.74 3.23
N PHE A 112 2.18 4.78 3.10
CA PHE A 112 3.61 5.02 2.97
C PHE A 112 4.11 4.71 1.57
N ASP A 113 5.11 5.46 1.14
CA ASP A 113 5.85 5.17 -0.09
C ASP A 113 7.09 4.30 0.22
N HIS A 114 7.79 3.85 -0.82
CA HIS A 114 9.09 3.17 -0.74
C HIS A 114 9.09 1.86 0.05
N GLU A 115 7.93 1.23 0.28
CA GLU A 115 7.84 -0.08 0.94
C GLU A 115 8.71 -1.11 0.20
N GLU A 116 8.51 -1.19 -1.11
CA GLU A 116 9.17 -2.12 -2.04
C GLU A 116 10.69 -1.94 -2.16
N VAL A 117 11.22 -0.81 -1.67
CA VAL A 117 12.66 -0.51 -1.63
C VAL A 117 13.20 -0.46 -0.20
N GLY A 118 12.42 -0.93 0.78
CA GLY A 118 12.84 -1.14 2.17
C GLY A 118 12.39 -0.08 3.17
N SER A 119 11.51 0.84 2.79
CA SER A 119 10.90 1.90 3.64
C SER A 119 11.88 2.92 4.24
N GLY A 120 13.15 2.92 3.84
CA GLY A 120 14.20 3.79 4.37
C GLY A 120 14.24 5.17 3.72
N SER A 121 13.15 5.94 3.80
CA SER A 121 13.07 7.30 3.23
C SER A 121 12.28 8.23 4.14
N ALA A 122 12.23 9.52 3.79
CA ALA A 122 11.42 10.50 4.53
C ALA A 122 9.91 10.23 4.45
N VAL A 123 9.44 9.57 3.39
CA VAL A 123 8.03 9.27 3.11
C VAL A 123 7.66 7.79 3.30
N GLY A 124 8.65 6.95 3.62
CA GLY A 124 8.45 5.54 3.91
C GLY A 124 8.18 5.27 5.38
N ALA A 125 7.76 4.04 5.68
CA ALA A 125 7.40 3.63 7.04
C ALA A 125 8.55 3.68 8.06
N GLY A 126 9.80 3.73 7.59
CA GLY A 126 10.98 3.93 8.43
C GLY A 126 11.18 5.37 8.88
N SER A 127 10.35 6.31 8.41
CA SER A 127 10.41 7.72 8.78
C SER A 127 9.76 7.97 10.16
N PRO A 128 10.05 9.11 10.81
CA PRO A 128 9.45 9.43 12.11
C PRO A 128 7.98 9.85 12.03
N ILE A 129 7.41 9.96 10.81
CA ILE A 129 6.12 10.61 10.57
C ILE A 129 4.97 10.01 11.40
N MET A 130 4.95 8.69 11.61
CA MET A 130 3.89 8.05 12.40
C MET A 130 3.99 8.41 13.88
N SER A 131 5.18 8.32 14.46
CA SER A 131 5.40 8.70 15.86
C SER A 131 5.12 10.18 16.09
N GLU A 132 5.62 11.05 15.19
CA GLU A 132 5.40 12.50 15.27
C GLU A 132 3.93 12.87 15.06
N ALA A 133 3.21 12.19 14.15
CA ALA A 133 1.79 12.43 13.96
C ALA A 133 0.98 12.10 15.22
N VAL A 134 1.23 10.94 15.84
CA VAL A 134 0.54 10.52 17.07
C VAL A 134 0.86 11.46 18.22
N GLU A 135 2.13 11.88 18.36
CA GLU A 135 2.54 12.85 19.36
C GLU A 135 1.81 14.19 19.17
N ARG A 136 1.86 14.76 17.96
CA ARG A 136 1.23 16.05 17.65
C ARG A 136 -0.29 16.02 17.80
N ILE A 137 -0.94 14.93 17.39
CA ILE A 137 -2.38 14.75 17.58
C ILE A 137 -2.72 14.64 19.07
N SER A 138 -1.95 13.86 19.83
CA SER A 138 -2.15 13.71 21.28
C SER A 138 -1.96 15.04 22.01
N GLU A 139 -0.98 15.85 21.61
CA GLU A 139 -0.75 17.18 22.17
C GLU A 139 -1.86 18.17 21.82
N ALA A 140 -2.34 18.14 20.57
CA ALA A 140 -3.35 19.07 20.08
C ALA A 140 -4.74 18.81 20.68
N LEU A 141 -5.06 17.56 21.01
CA LEU A 141 -6.36 17.18 21.59
C LEU A 141 -6.35 17.18 23.12
N ASN A 142 -5.19 17.37 23.76
CA ASN A 142 -5.06 17.38 25.20
C ASN A 142 -5.00 18.82 25.73
N ASP A 143 -6.19 19.41 25.88
CA ASP A 143 -6.37 20.77 26.39
C ASP A 143 -6.14 20.89 27.92
N ASP A 144 -6.06 19.77 28.66
CA ASP A 144 -5.86 19.77 30.10
C ASP A 144 -4.37 19.86 30.48
N PRO A 145 -3.89 20.97 31.06
CA PRO A 145 -2.50 21.13 31.47
C PRO A 145 -2.03 20.11 32.51
N SER A 146 -2.95 19.46 33.23
CA SER A 146 -2.66 18.44 34.24
C SER A 146 -2.40 17.05 33.65
N ILE A 147 -2.81 16.79 32.40
CA ILE A 147 -2.71 15.50 31.71
C ILE A 147 -1.51 15.46 30.74
N LYS A 148 -0.79 16.58 30.56
CA LYS A 148 0.30 16.68 29.56
C LYS A 148 1.43 15.66 29.75
N THR A 149 1.71 15.21 30.97
CA THR A 149 2.76 14.20 31.20
C THR A 149 2.19 12.79 31.03
N GLY A 150 2.60 12.10 29.96
CA GLY A 150 2.27 10.69 29.76
C GLY A 150 1.15 10.40 28.76
N ALA A 151 0.45 11.43 28.25
CA ALA A 151 -0.67 11.25 27.32
C ALA A 151 -0.26 10.52 26.05
N PHE A 152 0.82 10.94 25.39
CA PHE A 152 1.36 10.25 24.22
C PHE A 152 1.69 8.77 24.51
N GLN A 153 2.35 8.48 25.64
CA GLN A 153 2.70 7.11 26.03
C GLN A 153 1.45 6.27 26.33
N ALA A 154 0.44 6.86 26.95
CA ALA A 154 -0.85 6.22 27.19
C ALA A 154 -1.59 5.94 25.86
N THR A 155 -1.59 6.89 24.93
CA THR A 155 -2.14 6.72 23.58
C THR A 155 -1.48 5.53 22.90
N VAL A 156 -0.14 5.55 22.77
CA VAL A 156 0.65 4.46 22.16
C VAL A 156 0.35 3.10 22.78
N ALA A 157 0.27 3.02 24.12
CA ALA A 157 0.01 1.76 24.83
C ALA A 157 -1.41 1.20 24.56
N ASN A 158 -2.38 2.08 24.31
CA ASN A 158 -3.76 1.69 24.02
C ASN A 158 -4.03 1.49 22.52
N SER A 159 -3.21 2.08 21.63
CA SER A 159 -3.35 1.95 20.18
C SER A 159 -3.16 0.52 19.66
N PHE A 160 -3.74 0.29 18.48
CA PHE A 160 -3.62 -0.94 17.71
C PHE A 160 -3.51 -0.60 16.23
N VAL A 161 -2.55 -1.22 15.54
CA VAL A 161 -2.26 -0.97 14.12
C VAL A 161 -2.60 -2.19 13.29
N LEU A 162 -3.49 -2.01 12.31
CA LEU A 162 -3.63 -2.92 11.17
C LEU A 162 -2.55 -2.57 10.13
N SER A 163 -1.46 -3.32 10.11
CA SER A 163 -0.50 -3.26 9.01
C SER A 163 -1.03 -4.13 7.88
N VAL A 164 -1.62 -3.49 6.88
CA VAL A 164 -2.26 -4.22 5.78
C VAL A 164 -1.39 -4.17 4.56
N ASP A 165 -1.01 -5.34 4.09
CA ASP A 165 -0.26 -5.58 2.88
C ASP A 165 -0.68 -6.95 2.32
N GLN A 166 -0.68 -7.13 1.00
CA GLN A 166 -1.21 -8.30 0.32
C GLN A 166 -0.63 -9.62 0.87
N ALA A 167 -1.38 -10.71 0.68
CA ALA A 167 -0.98 -12.05 1.12
C ALA A 167 -0.91 -13.01 -0.05
N HIS A 168 -0.04 -14.02 0.03
CA HIS A 168 0.05 -15.04 -1.01
C HIS A 168 -1.10 -16.07 -0.88
N ALA A 169 -1.96 -16.13 -1.89
CA ALA A 169 -2.89 -17.23 -2.06
C ALA A 169 -2.16 -18.49 -2.54
N ILE A 170 -2.67 -19.66 -2.16
CA ILE A 170 -2.17 -20.95 -2.63
C ILE A 170 -2.26 -21.02 -4.15
N HIS A 171 -1.09 -21.10 -4.80
CA HIS A 171 -1.03 -21.24 -6.24
C HIS A 171 -1.25 -22.71 -6.62
N PRO A 172 -2.25 -23.08 -7.46
CA PRO A 172 -2.56 -24.48 -7.76
C PRO A 172 -1.41 -25.22 -8.44
N ASN A 173 -0.68 -24.56 -9.34
CA ASN A 173 0.50 -25.16 -10.01
C ASN A 173 1.75 -25.25 -9.11
N TYR A 174 1.77 -24.56 -7.96
CA TYR A 174 2.93 -24.47 -7.06
C TYR A 174 2.51 -24.65 -5.61
N SER A 175 1.53 -25.52 -5.36
CA SER A 175 0.98 -25.77 -4.02
C SER A 175 2.05 -26.27 -3.05
N ASN A 176 3.06 -26.97 -3.57
CA ASN A 176 4.23 -27.38 -2.82
C ASN A 176 5.05 -26.20 -2.25
N LYS A 177 4.91 -24.97 -2.75
CA LYS A 177 5.60 -23.80 -2.18
C LYS A 177 4.95 -23.26 -0.91
N HIS A 178 3.75 -23.73 -0.55
CA HIS A 178 3.01 -23.27 0.61
C HIS A 178 3.11 -24.26 1.79
N GLU A 179 2.96 -23.73 3.00
CA GLU A 179 2.71 -24.57 4.17
C GLU A 179 1.29 -25.15 4.08
N LYS A 180 1.15 -26.46 4.24
CA LYS A 180 -0.08 -27.21 3.94
C LYS A 180 -1.27 -26.79 4.80
N GLN A 181 -1.01 -26.35 6.03
CA GLN A 181 -2.05 -25.91 6.98
C GLN A 181 -2.24 -24.39 7.03
N HIS A 182 -1.40 -23.62 6.32
CA HIS A 182 -1.40 -22.16 6.32
C HIS A 182 -1.32 -21.63 4.89
N SER A 183 -2.20 -22.15 4.04
CA SER A 183 -2.28 -21.85 2.59
C SER A 183 -3.60 -21.11 2.30
N PRO A 184 -3.59 -19.76 2.31
CA PRO A 184 -4.78 -18.96 2.07
C PRO A 184 -5.38 -19.24 0.69
N LYS A 185 -6.69 -19.12 0.58
CA LYS A 185 -7.43 -19.28 -0.67
C LYS A 185 -8.06 -17.94 -1.04
N MET A 186 -8.13 -17.65 -2.33
CA MET A 186 -8.92 -16.51 -2.82
C MET A 186 -10.41 -16.73 -2.54
N ASN A 187 -11.15 -15.64 -2.37
CA ASN A 187 -12.57 -15.54 -2.05
C ASN A 187 -12.95 -16.25 -0.73
N GLN A 188 -12.02 -16.32 0.23
CA GLN A 188 -12.23 -16.98 1.53
C GLN A 188 -11.91 -16.06 2.71
N GLY A 189 -11.71 -14.75 2.47
CA GLY A 189 -11.55 -13.75 3.51
C GLY A 189 -10.10 -13.36 3.76
N MET A 190 -9.94 -12.35 4.63
CA MET A 190 -8.65 -11.75 4.96
C MET A 190 -7.69 -12.74 5.59
N VAL A 191 -6.39 -12.49 5.38
CA VAL A 191 -5.32 -13.40 5.80
C VAL A 191 -4.47 -12.75 6.87
N ILE A 192 -4.34 -13.37 8.04
CA ILE A 192 -3.35 -13.01 9.06
C ILE A 192 -1.99 -13.60 8.68
N LYS A 193 -0.95 -12.76 8.63
CA LYS A 193 0.42 -13.15 8.26
C LYS A 193 1.26 -13.34 9.53
N ARG A 194 1.93 -14.49 9.67
CA ARG A 194 2.79 -14.81 10.83
C ARG A 194 4.16 -15.31 10.40
N ASN A 195 5.19 -14.85 11.10
CA ASN A 195 6.56 -15.28 10.87
C ASN A 195 7.37 -15.23 12.17
N SER A 196 8.06 -16.33 12.50
CA SER A 196 8.84 -16.44 13.74
C SER A 196 10.03 -15.47 13.82
N ASN A 197 10.55 -15.03 12.67
CA ASN A 197 11.64 -14.05 12.59
C ASN A 197 11.14 -12.60 12.63
N GLN A 198 9.87 -12.36 13.00
CA GLN A 198 9.26 -11.03 13.06
C GLN A 198 9.35 -10.27 11.73
N ARG A 199 9.26 -11.00 10.61
CA ARG A 199 8.99 -10.40 9.29
C ARG A 199 7.59 -9.79 9.19
N TYR A 200 6.72 -10.25 10.09
CA TYR A 200 5.39 -9.75 10.37
C TYR A 200 5.31 -9.54 11.89
N ALA A 201 4.73 -8.43 12.35
CA ALA A 201 4.57 -8.04 13.75
C ALA A 201 3.51 -8.86 14.50
N THR A 202 2.69 -9.61 13.76
CA THR A 202 1.61 -10.44 14.31
C THR A 202 2.09 -11.38 15.42
N ASN A 203 1.38 -11.36 16.55
CA ASN A 203 1.55 -12.31 17.64
C ASN A 203 0.21 -12.96 18.04
N GLY A 204 0.23 -13.76 19.11
CA GLY A 204 -0.96 -14.47 19.58
C GLY A 204 -2.10 -13.54 20.01
N ILE A 205 -1.76 -12.41 20.66
CA ILE A 205 -2.73 -11.43 21.17
C ILE A 205 -3.31 -10.64 19.99
N THR A 206 -2.46 -10.08 19.12
CA THR A 206 -2.93 -9.25 18.01
C THR A 206 -3.76 -10.05 17.01
N GLY A 207 -3.38 -11.31 16.77
CA GLY A 207 -4.17 -12.23 15.96
C GLY A 207 -5.50 -12.65 16.60
N PHE A 208 -5.56 -12.75 17.94
CA PHE A 208 -6.82 -13.05 18.63
C PHE A 208 -7.83 -11.91 18.48
N ILE A 209 -7.38 -10.66 18.64
CA ILE A 209 -8.22 -9.47 18.51
C ILE A 209 -8.91 -9.44 17.14
N VAL A 210 -8.16 -9.58 16.05
CA VAL A 210 -8.74 -9.55 14.69
C VAL A 210 -9.68 -10.72 14.43
N ARG A 211 -9.37 -11.93 14.94
CA ARG A 211 -10.29 -13.08 14.85
C ARG A 211 -11.61 -12.80 15.57
N GLU A 212 -11.54 -12.17 16.73
CA GLU A 212 -12.72 -11.82 17.53
C GLU A 212 -13.54 -10.71 16.89
N ILE A 213 -12.90 -9.71 16.28
CA ILE A 213 -13.57 -8.66 15.48
C ILE A 213 -14.35 -9.31 14.33
N ALA A 214 -13.67 -10.12 13.50
CA ALA A 214 -14.32 -10.81 12.38
C ALA A 214 -15.50 -11.68 12.84
N ARG A 215 -15.34 -12.41 13.95
CA ARG A 215 -16.39 -13.25 14.54
C ARG A 215 -17.60 -12.42 15.01
N ARG A 216 -17.37 -11.27 15.66
CA ARG A 216 -18.45 -10.39 16.16
C ARG A 216 -19.20 -9.69 15.03
N ALA A 217 -18.49 -9.35 13.96
CA ALA A 217 -19.06 -8.75 12.75
C ALA A 217 -19.75 -9.76 11.82
N GLY A 218 -19.66 -11.07 12.11
CA GLY A 218 -20.27 -12.11 11.27
C GLY A 218 -19.55 -12.34 9.94
N LEU A 219 -18.28 -11.95 9.84
CA LEU A 219 -17.45 -12.08 8.65
C LEU A 219 -16.95 -13.51 8.46
N PRO A 220 -16.51 -13.89 7.25
CA PRO A 220 -15.82 -15.15 7.03
C PRO A 220 -14.63 -15.33 7.99
N PRO A 221 -14.31 -16.57 8.40
CA PRO A 221 -13.14 -16.82 9.23
C PRO A 221 -11.87 -16.29 8.56
N VAL A 222 -11.12 -15.45 9.29
CA VAL A 222 -9.81 -15.00 8.82
C VAL A 222 -8.87 -16.20 8.63
N GLN A 223 -8.18 -16.19 7.51
CA GLN A 223 -7.25 -17.23 7.12
C GLN A 223 -5.89 -16.98 7.78
N GLU A 224 -5.03 -17.99 7.78
CA GLU A 224 -3.71 -17.92 8.40
C GLU A 224 -2.63 -18.23 7.37
N PHE A 225 -1.60 -17.39 7.31
CA PHE A 225 -0.44 -17.56 6.46
C PHE A 225 0.83 -17.66 7.28
N VAL A 226 1.60 -18.71 7.02
CA VAL A 226 2.95 -18.92 7.53
C VAL A 226 3.77 -19.45 6.37
N VAL A 227 4.94 -18.86 6.14
CA VAL A 227 5.88 -19.38 5.15
C VAL A 227 6.45 -20.73 5.63
N ARG A 228 6.75 -21.63 4.69
CA ARG A 228 7.52 -22.84 5.01
C ARG A 228 8.85 -22.46 5.66
N GLN A 229 9.28 -23.24 6.65
CA GLN A 229 10.50 -22.96 7.43
C GLN A 229 11.78 -23.00 6.58
N ASP A 230 11.77 -23.68 5.44
CA ASP A 230 12.90 -23.77 4.50
C ASP A 230 12.85 -22.69 3.39
N CYS A 231 11.91 -21.76 3.46
CA CYS A 231 11.74 -20.68 2.49
C CYS A 231 11.89 -19.31 3.17
N GLY A 232 12.49 -18.35 2.45
CA GLY A 232 12.45 -16.95 2.86
C GLY A 232 11.06 -16.35 2.65
N CYS A 233 10.74 -15.29 3.39
CA CYS A 233 9.61 -14.42 3.09
C CYS A 233 10.05 -12.95 3.09
N GLY A 234 9.29 -12.13 2.36
CA GLY A 234 9.37 -10.67 2.46
C GLY A 234 9.09 -10.18 3.89
N SER A 235 9.47 -8.95 4.15
CA SER A 235 9.05 -8.21 5.35
C SER A 235 7.96 -7.24 4.95
N THR A 236 7.29 -6.65 5.93
CA THR A 236 6.32 -5.56 5.73
C THR A 236 6.69 -4.36 6.58
N ILE A 237 5.86 -3.31 6.53
CA ILE A 237 5.95 -2.15 7.41
C ILE A 237 5.52 -2.43 8.85
N GLY A 238 4.78 -3.51 9.13
CA GLY A 238 4.24 -3.81 10.46
C GLY A 238 5.31 -3.84 11.56
N PRO A 239 6.39 -4.62 11.40
CA PRO A 239 7.52 -4.61 12.31
C PRO A 239 8.22 -3.25 12.41
N ILE A 240 8.29 -2.48 11.33
CA ILE A 240 8.93 -1.16 11.30
C ILE A 240 8.15 -0.19 12.19
N ILE A 241 6.84 -0.09 11.96
CA ILE A 241 5.94 0.78 12.74
C ILE A 241 5.89 0.34 14.20
N SER A 242 5.72 -0.95 14.47
CA SER A 242 5.66 -1.46 15.85
C SER A 242 6.97 -1.19 16.62
N LYS A 243 8.13 -1.36 15.96
CA LYS A 243 9.43 -1.04 16.56
C LYS A 243 9.61 0.45 16.81
N ALA A 244 9.18 1.31 15.88
CA ALA A 244 9.39 2.75 15.96
C ALA A 244 8.45 3.44 16.96
N THR A 245 7.20 2.94 17.07
CA THR A 245 6.14 3.56 17.89
C THR A 245 5.94 2.85 19.22
N GLY A 246 6.21 1.54 19.31
CA GLY A 246 5.80 0.70 20.44
C GLY A 246 4.34 0.23 20.38
N MET A 247 3.58 0.61 19.34
CA MET A 247 2.20 0.19 19.18
C MET A 247 2.10 -1.30 18.85
N ARG A 248 1.02 -1.93 19.32
CA ARG A 248 0.67 -3.30 18.94
C ARG A 248 0.27 -3.31 17.47
N ALA A 249 0.88 -4.17 16.67
CA ALA A 249 0.58 -4.31 15.26
C ALA A 249 0.22 -5.75 14.89
N ILE A 250 -0.60 -5.88 13.85
CA ILE A 250 -0.87 -7.12 13.15
C ILE A 250 -0.64 -6.92 11.67
N ASP A 251 -0.04 -7.92 11.05
CA ASP A 251 0.10 -8.01 9.61
C ASP A 251 -0.99 -8.86 9.01
N MET A 252 -1.67 -8.31 8.02
CA MET A 252 -2.70 -9.02 7.28
C MET A 252 -2.88 -8.48 5.87
N GLY A 253 -3.66 -9.18 5.04
CA GLY A 253 -4.00 -8.70 3.71
C GLY A 253 -4.99 -9.57 2.96
N CYS A 254 -5.37 -9.10 1.77
CA CYS A 254 -6.15 -9.91 0.84
C CYS A 254 -5.27 -11.00 0.22
N PRO A 255 -5.79 -12.22 0.01
CA PRO A 255 -5.05 -13.26 -0.71
C PRO A 255 -5.02 -12.94 -2.21
N GLN A 256 -3.82 -12.93 -2.79
CA GLN A 256 -3.59 -12.72 -4.22
C GLN A 256 -2.62 -13.74 -4.83
N LEU A 257 -2.68 -13.85 -6.16
CA LEU A 257 -1.72 -14.57 -7.00
C LEU A 257 -0.87 -13.58 -7.78
N SER A 258 0.32 -14.04 -8.14
CA SER A 258 1.26 -13.29 -8.99
C SER A 258 1.67 -11.94 -8.41
N MET A 259 1.77 -11.84 -7.09
CA MET A 259 2.30 -10.66 -6.38
C MET A 259 3.60 -10.15 -7.01
N HIS A 260 3.71 -8.83 -7.19
CA HIS A 260 4.80 -8.13 -7.90
C HIS A 260 4.87 -8.39 -9.42
N SER A 261 3.86 -9.02 -10.00
CA SER A 261 3.71 -9.06 -11.46
C SER A 261 3.21 -7.72 -11.98
N ILE A 262 3.47 -7.43 -13.27
CA ILE A 262 2.82 -6.33 -13.98
C ILE A 262 1.29 -6.47 -13.97
N ARG A 263 0.79 -7.71 -13.81
CA ARG A 263 -0.64 -8.00 -13.69
C ARG A 263 -0.91 -9.09 -12.64
N GLU A 264 -1.51 -8.66 -11.55
CA GLU A 264 -1.79 -9.44 -10.36
C GLU A 264 -3.24 -9.92 -10.38
N THR A 265 -3.57 -10.89 -9.51
CA THR A 265 -4.93 -11.47 -9.45
C THR A 265 -5.39 -11.64 -8.01
N MET A 266 -6.54 -11.07 -7.66
CA MET A 266 -7.18 -11.23 -6.35
C MET A 266 -8.64 -11.71 -6.49
N GLY A 267 -9.22 -12.21 -5.41
CA GLY A 267 -10.64 -12.56 -5.37
C GLY A 267 -11.55 -11.32 -5.25
N VAL A 268 -12.70 -11.32 -5.95
CA VAL A 268 -13.70 -10.25 -5.82
C VAL A 268 -14.29 -10.20 -4.41
N CYS A 269 -14.57 -11.37 -3.81
CA CYS A 269 -15.12 -11.42 -2.46
C CYS A 269 -14.10 -10.95 -1.41
N ASP A 270 -12.80 -11.10 -1.65
CA ASP A 270 -11.78 -10.66 -0.70
C ASP A 270 -11.72 -9.13 -0.57
N LEU A 271 -12.04 -8.40 -1.66
CA LEU A 271 -12.16 -6.95 -1.62
C LEU A 271 -13.28 -6.52 -0.66
N GLN A 272 -14.47 -7.12 -0.79
CA GLN A 272 -15.60 -6.83 0.10
C GLN A 272 -15.30 -7.27 1.54
N ASN A 273 -14.78 -8.48 1.73
CA ASN A 273 -14.43 -8.98 3.06
C ASN A 273 -13.37 -8.09 3.75
N GLY A 274 -12.44 -7.52 2.97
CA GLY A 274 -11.45 -6.57 3.48
C GLY A 274 -12.07 -5.24 3.90
N LEU A 275 -12.98 -4.68 3.09
CA LEU A 275 -13.75 -3.48 3.45
C LEU A 275 -14.55 -3.70 4.73
N ASP A 276 -15.32 -4.79 4.79
CA ASP A 276 -16.17 -5.10 5.94
C ASP A 276 -15.35 -5.31 7.21
N LEU A 277 -14.17 -5.90 7.09
CA LEU A 277 -13.26 -6.05 8.23
C LEU A 277 -12.71 -4.70 8.69
N PHE A 278 -12.35 -3.81 7.79
CA PHE A 278 -11.85 -2.48 8.16
C PHE A 278 -12.91 -1.61 8.79
N LYS A 279 -14.18 -1.76 8.39
CA LYS A 279 -15.31 -1.11 9.06
C LYS A 279 -15.60 -1.70 10.44
N ALA A 280 -15.36 -3.00 10.61
CA ALA A 280 -15.58 -3.68 11.87
C ALA A 280 -14.44 -3.45 12.89
N PHE A 281 -13.26 -3.09 12.40
CA PHE A 281 -12.10 -2.71 13.20
C PHE A 281 -12.26 -1.29 13.72
#